data_AF-A0A645H128-F1
#
_entry.id   AF-A0A645H128-F1
#
_cell.length_a   1.000
_cell.length_b   1.000
_cell.length_c   1.000
_cell.angle_alpha   90.00
_cell.angle_beta   90.00
_cell.angle_gamma   90.00
#
_symmetry.space_group_name_H-M   'P 1'
#
loop_
_entity.id
_entity.type
_entity.pdbx_description
1 polymer ?
#
loop_
_entity_poly.entity_id
_entity_poly.type
_entity_poly.pdbx_seq_one_letter_code
_entity_poly.pdbx_strand_id
1 'polypeptide(L)'
;MLTGIVSLIRFELGYAAELAPYADLVNYNFIRWTLTKNAGHVHFTDEQMDWLRMIKDHIAASISIEPNDLELSPFDDKGGLGRFYQLFGQEYLDILKEMNEVLVA
;
A
#
# COMPACT_ATOMS: atom_id res chain seq x y z
N MET A 1 7.01 -2.38 -15.32
CA MET A 1 8.34 -1.72 -15.23
C MET A 1 8.17 -0.26 -15.61
N LEU A 2 8.27 0.67 -14.64
CA LEU A 2 8.60 2.10 -14.86
C LEU A 2 9.04 2.84 -13.56
N THR A 3 9.09 2.17 -12.40
CA THR A 3 9.46 2.78 -11.11
C THR A 3 10.95 2.71 -10.77
N GLY A 4 11.71 1.84 -11.45
CA GLY A 4 13.14 1.67 -11.20
C GLY A 4 14.02 2.83 -11.71
N ILE A 5 13.64 3.45 -12.83
CA ILE A 5 14.48 4.47 -13.49
C ILE A 5 14.42 5.80 -12.74
N VAL A 6 13.24 6.20 -12.25
CA VAL A 6 13.08 7.48 -11.51
C VAL A 6 13.77 7.41 -10.15
N SER A 7 13.71 6.25 -9.48
CA SER A 7 14.37 6.03 -8.18
C SER A 7 15.90 6.02 -8.31
N LEU A 8 16.44 5.43 -9.39
CA LEU A 8 17.87 5.40 -9.68
C LEU A 8 18.41 6.79 -10.05
N ILE A 9 17.66 7.58 -10.83
CA ILE A 9 18.05 8.95 -11.20
C ILE A 9 18.14 9.86 -9.96
N ARG A 10 17.25 9.71 -8.98
CA ARG A 10 17.27 10.51 -7.74
C ARG A 10 18.43 10.15 -6.81
N PHE A 11 18.87 8.89 -6.80
CA PHE A 11 20.04 8.42 -6.05
C PHE A 11 21.36 8.90 -6.66
N GLU A 12 21.55 8.72 -7.97
CA GLU A 12 22.79 9.09 -8.69
C GLU A 12 23.07 10.60 -8.70
N LEU A 13 22.00 11.42 -8.64
CA LEU A 13 22.11 12.87 -8.52
C LEU A 13 22.38 13.35 -7.08
N GLY A 14 22.57 12.44 -6.11
CA GLY A 14 22.89 12.77 -4.73
C GLY A 14 21.71 13.35 -3.91
N TYR A 15 20.49 13.25 -4.41
CA TYR A 15 19.30 13.81 -3.76
C TYR A 15 18.67 12.88 -2.71
N ALA A 16 19.20 11.68 -2.47
CA ALA A 16 18.67 10.76 -1.45
C ALA A 16 19.76 10.03 -0.67
N ALA A 17 19.86 10.36 0.62
CA ALA A 17 20.35 9.44 1.67
C ALA A 17 19.19 8.64 2.31
N GLU A 18 17.93 8.95 1.98
CA GLU A 18 16.79 8.86 2.91
C GLU A 18 15.47 8.30 2.31
N LEU A 19 15.49 7.54 1.21
CA LEU A 19 14.30 6.80 0.74
C LEU A 19 14.11 5.44 1.43
N ALA A 20 15.19 4.86 1.96
CA ALA A 20 15.11 3.61 2.75
C ALA A 20 14.39 3.80 4.10
N PRO A 21 14.70 4.83 4.92
CA PRO A 21 14.07 4.99 6.23
C PRO A 21 12.55 5.13 6.20
N TYR A 22 11.99 5.86 5.23
CA TYR A 22 10.54 6.04 5.12
C TYR A 22 9.83 4.76 4.65
N ALA A 23 10.35 4.10 3.62
CA ALA A 23 9.79 2.84 3.16
C ALA A 23 9.89 1.75 4.24
N ASP A 24 10.98 1.74 5.03
CA ASP A 24 11.16 0.84 6.17
C ASP A 24 10.16 1.12 7.30
N LEU A 25 9.86 2.40 7.59
CA LEU A 25 8.81 2.79 8.53
C LEU A 25 7.43 2.27 8.09
N VAL A 26 7.06 2.52 6.83
CA VAL A 26 5.79 2.05 6.25
C VAL A 26 5.69 0.53 6.31
N ASN A 27 6.77 -0.18 5.98
CA ASN A 27 6.85 -1.64 6.08
C ASN A 27 6.68 -2.12 7.53
N TYR A 28 7.34 -1.47 8.49
CA TYR A 28 7.23 -1.79 9.92
C TYR A 28 5.81 -1.59 10.43
N ASN A 29 5.20 -0.44 10.13
CA ASN A 29 3.83 -0.11 10.52
C ASN A 29 2.83 -1.10 9.90
N PHE A 30 3.05 -1.53 8.66
CA PHE A 30 2.22 -2.54 8.00
C PHE A 30 2.27 -3.91 8.69
N ILE A 31 3.45 -4.37 9.10
CA ILE A 31 3.60 -5.62 9.84
C ILE A 31 2.83 -5.53 11.17
N ARG A 32 2.98 -4.42 11.91
CA ARG A 32 2.26 -4.23 13.18
C ARG A 32 0.75 -4.18 13.00
N TRP A 33 0.28 -3.45 12.00
CA TRP A 33 -1.14 -3.32 11.69
C TRP A 33 -1.76 -4.66 11.29
N THR A 34 -1.10 -5.42 10.39
CA THR A 34 -1.58 -6.75 9.97
C THR A 34 -1.60 -7.76 11.12
N LEU A 35 -0.58 -7.76 12.00
CA LEU A 35 -0.59 -8.59 13.21
C LEU A 35 -1.75 -8.24 14.14
N THR A 36 -2.06 -6.95 14.28
CA THR A 36 -3.18 -6.48 15.12
C THR A 36 -4.52 -6.90 14.53
N LYS A 37 -4.72 -6.76 13.21
CA LYS A 37 -5.94 -7.21 12.52
C LYS A 37 -6.13 -8.73 12.61
N ASN A 38 -5.04 -9.49 12.49
CA ASN A 38 -5.06 -10.95 12.60
C ASN A 38 -5.18 -11.50 14.03
N ALA A 39 -5.09 -10.66 15.06
CA ALA A 39 -5.30 -11.08 16.45
C ALA A 39 -6.78 -11.32 16.80
N GLY A 40 -7.71 -10.93 15.92
CA GLY A 40 -9.14 -11.24 16.01
C GLY A 40 -9.54 -12.53 15.30
N HIS A 41 -10.85 -12.77 15.19
CA HIS A 41 -11.42 -13.93 14.50
C HIS A 41 -11.49 -13.79 12.97
N VAL A 42 -11.16 -12.61 12.44
CA VAL A 42 -11.21 -12.30 11.01
C VAL A 42 -9.78 -12.28 10.48
N HIS A 43 -9.50 -13.14 9.51
CA HIS A 43 -8.23 -13.20 8.81
C HIS A 43 -8.43 -12.73 7.38
N PHE A 44 -7.48 -11.93 6.90
CA PHE A 44 -7.44 -11.60 5.48
C PHE A 44 -7.15 -12.87 4.66
N THR A 45 -7.86 -13.04 3.55
CA THR A 45 -7.52 -14.06 2.55
C THR A 45 -6.19 -13.74 1.89
N ASP A 46 -5.58 -14.72 1.22
CA ASP A 46 -4.34 -14.50 0.48
C ASP A 46 -4.48 -13.35 -0.54
N GLU A 47 -5.62 -13.29 -1.24
CA GLU A 47 -5.89 -12.24 -2.21
C GLU A 47 -6.07 -10.88 -1.54
N GLN A 48 -6.81 -10.79 -0.43
CA GLN A 48 -6.90 -9.55 0.34
C GLN A 48 -5.52 -9.10 0.79
N MET A 49 -4.65 -10.01 1.25
CA MET A 49 -3.30 -9.63 1.66
C MET A 49 -2.44 -9.13 0.50
N ASP A 50 -2.56 -9.72 -0.68
CA ASP A 50 -1.84 -9.24 -1.85
C ASP A 50 -2.26 -7.82 -2.23
N TRP A 51 -3.55 -7.50 -2.13
CA TRP A 51 -4.04 -6.13 -2.30
C TRP A 51 -3.46 -5.17 -1.26
N LEU A 52 -3.49 -5.54 0.02
CA LEU A 52 -2.93 -4.73 1.10
C LEU A 52 -1.43 -4.49 0.93
N ARG A 53 -0.67 -5.47 0.41
CA ARG A 53 0.76 -5.30 0.09
C ARG A 53 0.99 -4.30 -1.04
N MET A 54 0.21 -4.39 -2.13
CA MET A 54 0.31 -3.43 -3.24
C MET A 54 -0.02 -2.00 -2.79
N ILE A 55 -1.06 -1.84 -1.97
CA ILE A 55 -1.43 -0.53 -1.40
C ILE A 55 -0.30 0.01 -0.51
N LYS A 56 0.28 -0.84 0.35
CA LYS A 56 1.44 -0.48 1.17
C LYS A 56 2.63 -0.05 0.30
N ASP A 57 2.94 -0.78 -0.77
CA ASP A 57 4.02 -0.41 -1.69
C ASP A 57 3.75 0.92 -2.41
N HIS A 58 2.49 1.19 -2.77
CA HIS A 58 2.08 2.48 -3.30
C HIS A 58 2.31 3.60 -2.28
N ILE A 59 1.78 3.47 -1.05
CA ILE A 59 1.94 4.47 0.04
C ILE A 59 3.42 4.70 0.37
N ALA A 60 4.26 3.65 0.36
CA ALA A 60 5.70 3.80 0.57
C ALA A 60 6.38 4.66 -0.52
N ALA A 61 5.82 4.69 -1.73
CA ALA A 61 6.34 5.46 -2.86
C ALA A 61 5.69 6.85 -3.02
N SER A 62 4.43 7.03 -2.61
CA SER A 62 3.61 8.23 -2.88
C SER A 62 3.06 8.94 -1.64
N ILE A 63 3.31 8.41 -0.43
CA ILE A 63 2.83 8.90 0.87
C ILE A 63 1.34 8.63 1.14
N SER A 64 0.50 8.53 0.12
CA SER A 64 -0.92 8.24 0.29
C SER A 64 -1.48 7.49 -0.91
N ILE A 65 -2.64 6.88 -0.72
CA ILE A 65 -3.44 6.30 -1.79
C ILE A 65 -4.86 6.87 -1.77
N GLU A 66 -5.40 7.22 -2.91
CA GLU A 66 -6.80 7.60 -3.10
C GLU A 66 -7.58 6.47 -3.79
N PRO A 67 -8.92 6.40 -3.66
CA PRO A 67 -9.71 5.39 -4.35
C PRO A 67 -9.49 5.36 -5.87
N ASN A 68 -9.25 6.51 -6.49
CA ASN A 68 -8.99 6.61 -7.93
C ASN A 68 -7.64 6.01 -8.34
N ASP A 69 -6.66 5.92 -7.42
CA ASP A 69 -5.39 5.25 -7.72
C ASP A 69 -5.57 3.74 -7.93
N LEU A 70 -6.67 3.17 -7.43
CA LEU A 70 -7.03 1.78 -7.67
C LEU A 70 -7.56 1.53 -9.10
N GLU A 71 -7.81 2.58 -9.89
CA GLU A 71 -8.11 2.48 -11.32
C GLU A 71 -6.85 2.57 -12.20
N LEU A 72 -5.66 2.56 -11.59
CA LEU A 72 -4.37 2.62 -12.28
C LEU A 72 -3.56 1.34 -12.04
N SER A 73 -2.62 1.05 -12.95
CA SER A 73 -1.71 -0.09 -12.80
C SER A 73 -0.84 0.01 -11.54
N PRO A 74 -0.69 -1.08 -10.78
CA PRO A 74 -1.06 -2.48 -11.11
C PRO A 74 -2.45 -2.93 -10.63
N PHE A 75 -3.30 -2.02 -10.11
CA PHE A 75 -4.59 -2.39 -9.54
C PHE A 75 -5.64 -2.65 -10.63
N ASP A 76 -5.66 -1.86 -11.69
CA ASP A 76 -6.55 -2.02 -12.86
C ASP A 76 -6.40 -3.40 -13.51
N ASP A 77 -5.17 -3.89 -13.63
CA ASP A 77 -4.80 -5.23 -14.11
C ASP A 77 -5.43 -6.36 -13.26
N LYS A 78 -5.81 -6.04 -12.02
CA LYS A 78 -6.48 -6.94 -11.08
C LYS A 78 -7.98 -6.64 -10.92
N GLY A 79 -8.57 -5.82 -11.79
CA GLY A 79 -9.99 -5.46 -11.76
C GLY A 79 -10.30 -4.20 -10.95
N GLY A 80 -9.28 -3.46 -10.54
CA GLY A 80 -9.34 -2.10 -10.01
C GLY A 80 -10.21 -1.90 -8.77
N LEU A 81 -10.78 -0.70 -8.65
CA LEU A 81 -11.63 -0.33 -7.51
C LEU A 81 -12.80 -1.31 -7.31
N GLY A 82 -13.37 -1.80 -8.40
CA GLY A 82 -14.45 -2.79 -8.38
C GLY A 82 -14.03 -4.10 -7.71
N ARG A 83 -12.84 -4.63 -8.02
CA ARG A 83 -12.32 -5.84 -7.36
C ARG A 83 -12.01 -5.58 -5.89
N PHE A 84 -11.43 -4.43 -5.57
CA PHE A 84 -11.16 -4.05 -4.19
C PHE A 84 -12.45 -4.02 -3.35
N TYR A 85 -13.52 -3.42 -3.87
CA TYR A 85 -14.84 -3.46 -3.23
C TYR A 85 -15.38 -4.89 -3.05
N GLN A 86 -15.22 -5.78 -4.04
CA GLN A 86 -15.64 -7.18 -3.90
C GLN A 86 -14.89 -7.91 -2.77
N LEU A 87 -13.61 -7.59 -2.57
CA LEU A 87 -12.77 -8.22 -1.55
C LEU A 87 -13.06 -7.69 -0.15
N PHE A 88 -13.27 -6.39 0.02
CA PHE A 88 -13.38 -5.75 1.33
C PHE A 88 -14.80 -5.30 1.69
N GLY A 89 -15.75 -5.43 0.76
CA GLY A 89 -17.16 -5.10 0.98
C GLY A 89 -17.37 -3.62 1.33
N GLN A 90 -18.30 -3.37 2.25
CA GLN A 90 -18.63 -2.01 2.68
C GLN A 90 -17.47 -1.30 3.40
N GLU A 91 -16.53 -2.06 3.96
CA GLU A 91 -15.40 -1.54 4.74
C GLU A 91 -14.22 -1.12 3.85
N TYR A 92 -14.32 -1.21 2.52
CA TYR A 92 -13.19 -0.97 1.63
C TYR A 92 -12.57 0.44 1.78
N LEU A 93 -13.40 1.49 1.93
CA LEU A 93 -12.91 2.86 2.15
C LEU A 93 -12.33 3.03 3.55
N ASP A 94 -12.91 2.37 4.55
CA ASP A 94 -12.43 2.44 5.92
C ASP A 94 -11.05 1.79 6.04
N ILE A 95 -10.84 0.64 5.39
CA ILE A 95 -9.54 -0.02 5.29
C ILE A 95 -8.53 0.87 4.57
N LEU A 96 -8.91 1.46 3.43
CA LEU A 96 -8.01 2.33 2.66
C LEU A 96 -7.59 3.56 3.47
N LYS A 97 -8.54 4.18 4.16
CA LYS A 97 -8.31 5.34 5.04
C LYS A 97 -7.43 4.96 6.22
N GLU A 98 -7.74 3.86 6.90
CA GLU A 98 -6.96 3.38 8.04
C GLU A 98 -5.52 3.09 7.64
N MET A 99 -5.28 2.50 6.46
CA MET A 99 -3.93 2.29 5.94
C MET A 99 -3.19 3.60 5.70
N ASN A 100 -3.84 4.60 5.08
CA ASN A 100 -3.24 5.92 4.90
C ASN A 100 -2.83 6.57 6.23
N GLU A 101 -3.62 6.40 7.29
CA GLU A 101 -3.34 6.99 8.60
C GLU A 101 -2.26 6.21 9.37
N VAL A 102 -2.38 4.88 9.43
CA VAL A 102 -1.52 4.04 10.28
C VAL A 102 -0.14 3.83 9.69
N LEU A 103 -0.02 3.75 8.35
CA LEU A 103 1.26 3.40 7.74
C LEU A 103 2.26 4.55 7.74
N VAL A 104 1.79 5.79 7.74
CA VAL A 104 2.62 7.01 7.70
C VAL A 104 2.88 7.64 9.07
N ALA A 105 2.28 7.08 10.13
CA ALA A 105 2.38 7.55 11.50
C ALA A 105 3.76 7.32 12.14
#